data_AF-A0A0F3LFL3-F1
#
_entry.id   AF-A0A0F3LFL3-F1
#
_cell.length_a   1.000
_cell.length_b   1.000
_cell.length_c   1.000
_cell.angle_alpha   90.00
_cell.angle_beta   90.00
_cell.angle_gamma   90.00
#
_symmetry.space_group_name_H-M   'P 1'
#
loop_
_entity.id
_entity.type
_entity.pdbx_description
1 polymer ?
#
loop_
_entity_poly.entity_id
_entity_poly.type
_entity_poly.pdbx_seq_one_letter_code
_entity_poly.pdbx_strand_id
1 'polypeptide(L)'
;MSAGSILRALTPLGWLAAAAAVVALGVVLLGGLGFRWDPLNLQHKRLEAARTQARDVTAVAAAQADARRIEAEGAAAQARRVDHYHHMTGTADRATTAAVAQARSAVDADQPLETRRADRLRDHDGELCRIAPALDGCAGAAGLAGGGDTTVRAGDPAG
;
A
#
# COMPACT_ATOMS: atom_id res chain seq x y z
N MET A 1 -45.60 13.98 63.19
CA MET A 1 -44.37 14.78 63.41
C MET A 1 -44.08 14.75 64.90
N SER A 2 -43.01 14.07 65.33
CA SER A 2 -42.72 13.82 66.75
C SER A 2 -42.02 15.01 67.41
N ALA A 3 -42.37 15.31 68.66
CA ALA A 3 -41.94 16.46 69.47
C ALA A 3 -40.40 16.66 69.55
N GLY A 4 -39.62 15.60 69.33
CA GLY A 4 -38.14 15.68 69.28
C GLY A 4 -37.58 16.48 68.11
N SER A 5 -38.34 16.68 67.03
CA SER A 5 -37.91 17.47 65.87
C SER A 5 -37.92 18.98 66.13
N ILE A 6 -38.78 19.46 67.03
CA ILE A 6 -38.95 20.88 67.33
C ILE A 6 -37.86 21.34 68.32
N LEU A 7 -37.47 20.49 69.27
CA LEU A 7 -36.43 20.81 70.27
C LEU A 7 -35.01 20.87 69.66
N ARG A 8 -34.72 20.09 68.60
CA ARG A 8 -33.42 20.19 67.90
C ARG A 8 -33.25 21.50 67.14
N ALA A 9 -34.33 22.15 66.70
CA ALA A 9 -34.30 23.39 65.94
C ALA A 9 -33.84 24.63 66.76
N LEU A 10 -33.85 24.53 68.10
CA LEU A 10 -33.35 25.60 68.99
C LEU A 10 -31.89 25.40 69.45
N THR A 11 -31.20 24.36 68.99
CA THR A 11 -29.79 24.12 69.33
C THR A 11 -28.87 24.61 68.20
N PRO A 12 -27.68 25.19 68.51
CA PRO A 12 -26.71 25.61 67.49
C PRO A 12 -26.27 24.46 66.57
N LEU A 13 -26.28 23.22 67.07
CA LEU A 13 -26.06 22.03 66.24
C LEU A 13 -27.19 21.77 65.23
N GLY A 14 -28.44 22.08 65.57
CA GLY A 14 -29.58 21.93 64.65
C GLY A 14 -29.49 22.87 63.45
N TRP A 15 -29.02 24.10 63.67
CA TRP A 15 -28.75 25.07 62.61
C TRP A 15 -27.58 24.65 61.72
N LEU A 16 -26.50 24.11 62.30
CA LEU A 16 -25.39 23.54 61.51
C LEU A 16 -25.85 22.35 60.67
N ALA A 17 -26.66 21.45 61.22
CA ALA A 17 -27.22 20.32 60.48
C ALA A 17 -28.14 20.79 59.35
N ALA A 18 -28.98 21.81 59.59
CA ALA A 18 -29.83 22.39 58.55
C ALA A 18 -29.00 23.07 57.44
N ALA A 19 -27.97 23.85 57.80
CA ALA A 19 -27.07 24.48 56.84
C ALA A 19 -26.32 23.43 56.00
N ALA A 20 -25.81 22.37 56.63
CA ALA A 20 -25.16 21.26 55.94
C ALA A 20 -26.12 20.54 54.97
N ALA A 21 -27.37 20.32 55.38
CA ALA A 21 -28.38 19.72 54.52
C ALA A 21 -28.71 20.59 53.31
N VAL A 22 -28.83 21.92 53.49
CA VAL A 22 -29.07 22.87 52.40
C VAL A 22 -27.88 22.91 51.43
N VAL A 23 -26.64 22.93 51.93
CA VAL A 23 -25.43 22.88 51.08
C VAL A 23 -25.35 21.56 50.33
N ALA A 24 -25.60 20.43 50.99
CA ALA A 24 -25.60 19.12 50.35
C ALA A 24 -26.67 19.03 49.25
N LEU A 25 -27.88 19.53 49.52
CA LEU A 25 -28.96 19.59 48.53
C LEU A 25 -28.59 20.49 47.35
N GLY A 26 -27.98 21.65 47.62
CA GLY A 26 -27.46 22.55 46.60
C GLY A 26 -26.41 21.89 45.71
N VAL A 27 -25.44 21.18 46.29
CA VAL A 27 -24.41 20.45 45.53
C VAL A 27 -25.02 19.35 44.67
N VAL A 28 -25.99 18.59 45.20
CA VAL A 28 -26.67 17.54 44.45
C VAL A 28 -27.51 18.12 43.31
N LEU A 29 -28.23 19.23 43.54
CA LEU A 29 -29.01 19.90 42.51
C LEU A 29 -28.11 20.52 41.43
N LEU A 30 -27.04 21.22 41.81
CA LEU A 30 -26.08 21.79 40.86
C LEU A 30 -25.35 20.70 40.06
N GLY A 31 -24.99 19.59 40.72
CA GLY A 31 -24.41 18.42 40.06
C GLY A 31 -25.40 17.74 39.09
N GLY A 32 -26.68 17.64 39.46
CA GLY A 32 -27.75 17.08 38.63
C GLY A 32 -28.14 17.97 37.44
N LEU A 33 -27.96 19.29 37.56
CA LEU A 33 -28.16 20.29 36.50
C LEU A 33 -26.92 20.44 35.59
N GLY A 34 -25.87 19.63 35.78
CA GLY A 34 -24.66 19.65 34.97
C GLY A 34 -23.67 20.78 35.29
N PHE A 35 -23.90 21.52 36.38
CA PHE A 35 -23.00 22.58 36.84
C PHE A 35 -21.77 21.97 37.52
N ARG A 36 -20.80 21.53 36.72
CA ARG A 36 -19.51 21.06 37.19
C ARG A 36 -18.57 22.25 37.37
N TRP A 37 -18.25 22.58 38.61
CA TRP A 37 -17.18 23.53 38.92
C TRP A 37 -15.82 22.93 38.49
N ASP A 38 -15.26 23.38 37.35
CA ASP A 38 -13.92 23.02 36.84
C ASP A 38 -13.06 24.29 36.69
N PRO A 39 -12.42 24.77 37.78
CA PRO A 39 -11.66 26.03 37.79
C PRO A 39 -10.39 25.99 36.93
N LEU A 40 -9.94 24.80 36.51
CA LEU A 40 -8.69 24.60 35.76
C LEU A 40 -8.93 24.20 34.29
N ASN A 41 -10.18 24.15 33.85
CA ASN A 41 -10.60 23.81 32.50
C ASN A 41 -10.00 22.48 31.97
N LEU A 42 -9.74 21.53 32.88
CA LEU A 42 -9.04 20.27 32.56
C LEU A 42 -9.83 19.43 31.57
N GLN A 43 -11.15 19.54 31.62
CA GLN A 43 -12.05 18.73 30.82
C GLN A 43 -12.14 19.21 29.38
N HIS A 44 -12.09 20.53 29.18
CA HIS A 44 -11.93 21.10 27.86
C HIS A 44 -10.59 20.70 27.25
N LYS A 45 -9.49 20.80 28.01
CA LYS A 45 -8.17 20.35 27.55
C LYS A 45 -8.14 18.87 27.17
N ARG A 46 -8.76 17.99 27.96
CA ARG A 46 -8.87 16.55 27.63
C ARG A 46 -9.67 16.32 26.35
N LEU A 47 -10.77 17.05 26.17
CA LEU A 47 -11.62 16.92 25.01
C LEU A 47 -10.97 17.53 23.75
N GLU A 48 -10.21 18.61 23.88
CA GLU A 48 -9.36 19.14 22.82
C GLU A 48 -8.27 18.14 22.43
N ALA A 49 -7.55 17.58 23.40
CA ALA A 49 -6.53 16.55 23.16
C ALA A 49 -7.12 15.29 22.49
N ALA A 50 -8.30 14.85 22.92
CA ALA A 50 -9.00 13.73 22.27
C ALA A 50 -9.43 14.08 20.83
N ARG A 51 -9.87 15.31 20.58
CA ARG A 51 -10.24 15.77 19.23
C ARG A 51 -9.02 15.88 18.31
N THR A 52 -7.90 16.39 18.79
CA THR A 52 -6.65 16.45 18.00
C THR A 52 -6.17 15.05 17.69
N GLN A 53 -6.12 14.16 18.69
CA GLN A 53 -5.75 12.76 18.48
C GLN A 53 -6.66 12.06 17.47
N ALA A 54 -7.97 12.28 17.53
CA ALA A 54 -8.90 11.71 16.55
C ALA A 54 -8.62 12.22 15.13
N ARG A 55 -8.38 13.53 14.96
CA ARG A 55 -8.03 14.11 13.65
C ARG A 55 -6.73 13.54 13.11
N ASP A 56 -5.70 13.43 13.96
CA ASP A 56 -4.39 12.90 13.56
C ASP A 56 -4.51 11.45 13.10
N VAL A 57 -5.24 10.61 13.84
CA VAL A 57 -5.49 9.21 13.45
C VAL A 57 -6.22 9.14 12.11
N THR A 58 -7.24 9.99 11.88
CA THR A 58 -7.94 10.01 10.59
C THR A 58 -7.06 10.50 9.44
N ALA A 59 -6.19 11.48 9.68
CA ALA A 59 -5.25 11.99 8.68
C ALA A 59 -4.21 10.92 8.30
N VAL A 60 -3.65 10.23 9.29
CA VAL A 60 -2.71 9.12 9.07
C VAL A 60 -3.40 7.96 8.34
N ALA A 61 -4.63 7.61 8.72
CA ALA A 61 -5.39 6.56 8.04
C ALA A 61 -5.68 6.90 6.57
N ALA A 62 -6.03 8.16 6.27
CA ALA A 62 -6.22 8.62 4.90
C ALA A 62 -4.92 8.56 4.10
N ALA A 63 -3.81 9.05 4.66
CA ALA A 63 -2.50 8.99 4.01
C ALA A 63 -2.05 7.54 3.75
N GLN A 64 -2.29 6.63 4.70
CA GLN A 64 -2.00 5.20 4.51
C GLN A 64 -2.89 4.56 3.45
N ALA A 65 -4.16 4.93 3.37
CA ALA A 65 -5.07 4.43 2.33
C ALA A 65 -4.63 4.90 0.93
N ASP A 66 -4.22 6.17 0.80
CA ASP A 66 -3.68 6.71 -0.45
C ASP A 66 -2.36 6.03 -0.84
N ALA A 67 -1.45 5.81 0.12
CA ALA A 67 -0.20 5.09 -0.13
C ALA A 67 -0.46 3.66 -0.63
N ARG A 68 -1.34 2.91 0.05
CA ARG A 68 -1.74 1.55 -0.38
C ARG A 68 -2.41 1.55 -1.75
N ARG A 69 -3.19 2.58 -2.10
CA ARG A 69 -3.79 2.71 -3.43
C ARG A 69 -2.71 2.83 -4.50
N ILE A 70 -1.72 3.72 -4.29
CA ILE A 70 -0.61 3.91 -5.24
C ILE A 70 0.24 2.64 -5.36
N GLU A 71 0.53 1.97 -4.24
CA GLU A 71 1.23 0.68 -4.23
C GLU A 71 0.47 -0.40 -5.02
N ALA A 72 -0.85 -0.51 -4.82
CA ALA A 72 -1.69 -1.47 -5.52
C ALA A 72 -1.78 -1.18 -7.03
N GLU A 73 -1.92 0.10 -7.41
CA GLU A 73 -1.91 0.53 -8.81
C GLU A 73 -0.57 0.22 -9.50
N GLY A 74 0.54 0.47 -8.80
CA GLY A 74 1.90 0.14 -9.25
C GLY A 74 2.10 -1.36 -9.43
N ALA A 75 1.70 -2.15 -8.42
CA ALA A 75 1.77 -3.62 -8.48
C ALA A 75 0.95 -4.18 -9.64
N ALA A 76 -0.26 -3.67 -9.85
CA ALA A 76 -1.11 -4.07 -10.97
C ALA A 76 -0.50 -3.69 -12.33
N ALA A 77 0.12 -2.52 -12.45
CA ALA A 77 0.82 -2.11 -13.66
C ALA A 77 2.04 -2.99 -13.95
N GLN A 78 2.82 -3.36 -12.92
CA GLN A 78 3.95 -4.26 -13.07
C GLN A 78 3.51 -5.67 -13.47
N ALA A 79 2.46 -6.21 -12.85
CA ALA A 79 1.89 -7.51 -13.22
C ALA A 79 1.47 -7.52 -14.70
N ARG A 80 0.74 -6.50 -15.17
CA ARG A 80 0.35 -6.39 -16.59
C ARG A 80 1.55 -6.34 -17.54
N ARG A 81 2.64 -5.67 -17.17
CA ARG A 81 3.86 -5.62 -17.99
C ARG A 81 4.53 -6.98 -18.09
N VAL A 82 4.63 -7.70 -16.98
CA VAL A 82 5.21 -9.05 -16.92
C VAL A 82 4.35 -10.04 -17.72
N ASP A 83 3.03 -10.00 -17.54
CA ASP A 83 2.10 -10.84 -18.30
C ASP A 83 2.18 -10.55 -19.81
N HIS A 84 2.22 -9.28 -20.19
CA HIS A 84 2.37 -8.90 -21.60
C HIS A 84 3.69 -9.40 -22.18
N TYR A 85 4.80 -9.27 -21.45
CA TYR A 85 6.09 -9.78 -21.87
C TYR A 85 6.06 -11.30 -22.06
N HIS A 86 5.56 -12.07 -21.08
CA HIS A 86 5.46 -13.52 -21.19
C HIS A 86 4.53 -13.96 -22.33
N HIS A 87 3.42 -13.26 -22.52
CA HIS A 87 2.51 -13.51 -23.64
C HIS A 87 3.22 -13.30 -24.98
N MET A 88 3.86 -12.14 -25.16
CA MET A 88 4.60 -11.82 -26.38
C MET A 88 5.69 -12.85 -26.66
N THR A 89 6.54 -13.15 -25.67
CA THR A 89 7.60 -14.15 -25.80
C THR A 89 7.05 -15.53 -26.16
N GLY A 90 5.98 -15.99 -25.49
CA GLY A 90 5.35 -17.27 -25.79
C GLY A 90 4.63 -17.32 -27.14
N THR A 91 4.13 -16.19 -27.66
CA THR A 91 3.59 -16.12 -29.02
C THR A 91 4.70 -16.15 -30.07
N ALA A 92 5.79 -15.42 -29.84
CA ALA A 92 6.95 -15.40 -30.74
C ALA A 92 7.63 -16.77 -30.81
N ASP A 93 7.80 -17.44 -29.67
CA ASP A 93 8.39 -18.78 -29.59
C ASP A 93 7.58 -19.82 -30.37
N ARG A 94 6.25 -19.84 -30.17
CA ARG A 94 5.35 -20.74 -30.92
C ARG A 94 5.34 -20.45 -32.41
N ALA A 95 5.28 -19.18 -32.79
CA ALA A 95 5.31 -18.78 -34.20
C ALA A 95 6.64 -19.17 -34.86
N THR A 96 7.76 -18.95 -34.17
CA THR A 96 9.10 -19.30 -34.65
C THR A 96 9.26 -20.81 -34.78
N THR A 97 8.84 -21.57 -33.77
CA THR A 97 8.88 -23.04 -33.80
C THR A 97 8.06 -23.59 -34.96
N ALA A 98 6.85 -23.07 -35.18
CA ALA A 98 6.01 -23.47 -36.31
C ALA A 98 6.65 -23.11 -37.66
N ALA A 99 7.22 -21.90 -37.79
CA ALA A 99 7.90 -21.48 -39.01
C ALA A 99 9.13 -22.33 -39.32
N VAL A 100 9.93 -22.69 -38.31
CA VAL A 100 11.09 -23.59 -38.46
C VAL A 100 10.64 -24.98 -38.89
N ALA A 101 9.59 -25.53 -38.27
CA ALA A 101 9.04 -26.83 -38.64
C ALA A 101 8.52 -26.83 -40.09
N GLN A 102 7.87 -25.74 -40.52
CA GLN A 102 7.41 -25.57 -41.89
C GLN A 102 8.57 -25.44 -42.87
N ALA A 103 9.59 -24.63 -42.56
CA ALA A 103 10.76 -24.45 -43.41
C ALA A 103 11.53 -25.77 -43.62
N ARG A 104 11.64 -26.61 -42.58
CA ARG A 104 12.29 -27.92 -42.67
C ARG A 104 11.51 -28.97 -43.46
N SER A 105 10.19 -28.80 -43.59
CA SER A 105 9.32 -29.71 -44.36
C SER A 105 8.98 -29.18 -45.75
N ALA A 106 9.47 -27.99 -46.11
CA ALA A 106 9.26 -27.40 -47.42
C ALA A 106 9.96 -28.20 -48.52
N VAL A 107 9.38 -28.19 -49.73
CA VAL A 107 9.90 -28.92 -50.89
C VAL A 107 11.31 -28.46 -51.28
N ASP A 108 11.62 -27.20 -51.01
CA ASP A 108 12.90 -26.55 -51.28
C ASP A 108 13.84 -26.52 -50.06
N ALA A 109 13.55 -27.29 -49.00
CA ALA A 109 14.36 -27.31 -47.77
C ALA A 109 15.84 -27.65 -48.02
N ASP A 110 16.11 -28.52 -49.00
CA ASP A 110 17.46 -28.94 -49.37
C ASP A 110 18.06 -28.12 -50.52
N GLN A 111 17.30 -27.16 -51.06
CA GLN A 111 17.78 -26.32 -52.16
C GLN A 111 18.63 -25.18 -51.60
N PRO A 112 19.91 -25.07 -52.00
CA PRO A 112 20.75 -23.97 -51.54
C PRO A 112 20.17 -22.63 -51.99
N LEU A 113 20.26 -21.63 -51.10
CA LEU A 113 19.88 -20.26 -51.43
C LEU A 113 20.80 -19.70 -52.53
N GLU A 114 20.22 -18.88 -53.40
CA GLU A 114 21.00 -18.10 -54.36
C GLU A 114 22.01 -17.21 -53.62
N THR A 115 23.24 -17.15 -54.13
CA THR A 115 24.38 -16.58 -53.39
C THR A 115 24.16 -15.13 -52.99
N ARG A 116 23.62 -14.28 -53.89
CA ARG A 116 23.35 -12.87 -53.53
C ARG A 116 22.25 -12.74 -52.49
N ARG A 117 21.25 -13.62 -52.48
CA ARG A 117 20.22 -13.67 -51.43
C ARG A 117 20.84 -14.07 -50.10
N ALA A 118 21.72 -15.07 -50.08
CA ALA A 118 22.42 -15.48 -48.86
C ALA A 118 23.32 -14.36 -48.30
N ASP A 119 24.02 -13.63 -49.18
CA ASP A 119 24.86 -12.50 -48.77
C ASP A 119 24.02 -11.38 -48.13
N ARG A 120 22.91 -10.96 -48.77
CA ARG A 120 22.00 -9.96 -48.20
C ARG A 120 21.43 -10.36 -46.84
N LEU A 121 21.16 -11.65 -46.64
CA LEU A 121 20.65 -12.16 -45.36
C LEU A 121 21.74 -12.08 -44.29
N ARG A 122 22.98 -12.48 -44.60
CA ARG A 122 24.11 -12.34 -43.66
C ARG A 122 24.41 -10.89 -43.31
N ASP A 123 24.34 -9.97 -44.27
CA ASP A 123 24.52 -8.54 -44.00
C ASP A 123 23.44 -8.01 -43.06
N HIS A 124 22.19 -8.45 -43.26
CA HIS A 124 21.08 -8.09 -42.38
C HIS A 124 21.27 -8.67 -40.97
N ASP A 125 21.63 -9.94 -40.84
CA ASP A 125 21.91 -10.55 -39.53
C ASP A 125 23.08 -9.85 -38.83
N GLY A 126 24.10 -9.41 -39.58
CA GLY A 126 25.19 -8.58 -39.07
C GLY A 126 24.75 -7.22 -38.56
N GLU A 127 23.78 -6.57 -39.23
CA GLU A 127 23.15 -5.33 -38.74
C GLU A 127 22.37 -5.58 -37.44
N LEU A 128 21.58 -6.66 -37.39
CA LEU A 128 20.82 -7.03 -36.20
C LEU A 128 21.73 -7.27 -35.00
N CYS A 129 22.82 -8.02 -35.18
CA CYS A 129 23.80 -8.25 -34.13
C CYS A 129 24.55 -6.99 -33.70
N ARG A 130 24.67 -5.98 -34.58
CA ARG A 130 25.28 -4.69 -34.21
C ARG A 130 24.35 -3.87 -33.32
N ILE A 131 23.06 -3.86 -33.63
CA ILE A 131 22.05 -3.11 -32.87
C ILE A 131 21.79 -3.79 -31.52
N ALA A 132 21.74 -5.13 -31.50
CA ALA A 132 21.42 -5.92 -30.33
C ALA A 132 22.46 -7.03 -30.11
N PRO A 133 23.64 -6.69 -29.58
CA PRO A 133 24.77 -7.62 -29.46
C PRO A 133 24.49 -8.80 -28.52
N ALA A 134 23.55 -8.66 -27.59
CA ALA A 134 23.18 -9.70 -26.62
C ALA A 134 22.16 -10.72 -27.15
N LEU A 135 21.69 -10.60 -28.41
CA LEU A 135 20.77 -11.58 -29.00
C LEU A 135 21.48 -12.93 -29.18
N ASP A 136 20.78 -14.01 -28.83
CA ASP A 136 21.28 -15.37 -29.03
C ASP A 136 21.66 -15.63 -30.50
N GLY A 137 22.87 -16.14 -30.71
CA GLY A 137 23.46 -16.32 -32.05
C GLY A 137 24.39 -15.19 -32.49
N CYS A 138 24.42 -14.05 -31.79
CA CYS A 138 25.39 -12.99 -32.02
C CYS A 138 26.66 -13.20 -31.17
N ALA A 139 27.80 -12.70 -31.67
CA ALA A 139 29.09 -12.83 -30.97
C ALA A 139 29.13 -12.16 -29.59
N GLY A 140 28.28 -11.15 -29.35
CA GLY A 140 28.17 -10.44 -28.07
C GLY A 140 27.22 -11.10 -27.07
N ALA A 141 26.52 -12.17 -27.47
CA ALA A 141 25.73 -12.94 -26.52
C ALA A 141 26.71 -13.68 -25.61
N ALA A 142 26.74 -13.29 -24.33
CA ALA A 142 27.29 -14.14 -23.30
C ALA A 142 26.42 -15.40 -23.28
N GLY A 143 26.86 -16.45 -23.98
CA GLY A 143 26.04 -17.63 -24.20
C GLY A 143 25.44 -18.11 -22.89
N LEU A 144 24.11 -18.09 -22.79
CA LEU A 144 23.40 -18.83 -21.77
C LEU A 144 23.50 -20.31 -22.14
N ALA A 145 24.69 -20.88 -21.93
CA ALA A 145 24.89 -22.31 -21.96
C ALA A 145 24.11 -22.90 -20.78
N GLY A 146 22.92 -23.42 -21.07
CA GLY A 146 22.23 -24.49 -20.33
C GLY A 146 22.16 -24.39 -18.81
N GLY A 147 20.97 -24.02 -18.31
CA GLY A 147 20.42 -24.59 -17.08
C GLY A 147 20.76 -23.88 -15.76
N GLY A 148 19.70 -23.42 -15.08
CA GLY A 148 19.68 -23.21 -13.63
C GLY A 148 20.17 -21.86 -13.13
N ASP A 149 19.26 -21.13 -12.47
CA ASP A 149 19.54 -20.05 -11.52
C ASP A 149 20.23 -18.78 -12.04
N THR A 150 19.51 -17.97 -12.82
CA THR A 150 19.71 -16.51 -12.74
C THR A 150 19.01 -16.00 -11.49
N THR A 151 19.77 -15.85 -10.40
CA THR A 151 19.35 -15.08 -9.25
C THR A 151 19.03 -13.66 -9.70
N VAL A 152 17.79 -13.22 -9.44
CA VAL A 152 17.35 -11.85 -9.69
C VAL A 152 18.26 -10.92 -8.89
N ARG A 153 19.00 -10.04 -9.58
CA ARG A 153 19.78 -8.99 -8.94
C ARG A 153 18.79 -8.07 -8.21
N ALA A 154 18.85 -8.05 -6.87
CA ALA A 154 18.13 -7.07 -6.07
C ALA A 154 18.57 -5.67 -6.52
N GLY A 155 17.62 -4.83 -6.89
CA GLY A 155 17.89 -3.43 -7.23
C GLY A 155 18.42 -2.69 -6.00
N ASP A 156 19.43 -1.85 -6.21
CA ASP A 156 19.97 -0.97 -5.17
C ASP A 156 18.85 -0.12 -4.55
N PRO A 157 18.80 0.04 -3.22
CA PRO A 157 17.91 1.01 -2.61
C PRO A 157 18.36 2.41 -3.04
N ALA A 158 17.46 3.16 -3.68
CA ALA A 158 17.68 4.56 -3.99
C ALA A 158 18.01 5.33 -2.70
N GLY A 159 19.11 6.10 -2.75
CA GLY A 159 19.49 7.08 -1.72
C GLY A 159 18.64 8.33 -1.77
#